data_AF-A0A6J4QR30-F1
#
_entry.id   AF-A0A6J4QR30-F1
#
_cell.length_a   1.000
_cell.length_b   1.000
_cell.length_c   1.000
_cell.angle_alpha   90.00
_cell.angle_beta   90.00
_cell.angle_gamma   90.00
#
_symmetry.space_group_name_H-M   'P 1'
#
loop_
_entity.id
_entity.type
_entity.pdbx_description
1 polymer ?
#
loop_
_entity_poly.entity_id
_entity_poly.type
_entity_poly.pdbx_seq_one_letter_code
_entity_poly.pdbx_strand_id
1 'polypeptide(L)'
;MQNTREQTGQLASMLADTRKRTLELVSDLSDEQMMGPQLRIVNPPLWEIGHLAWFQEYWNLRRPRSTWYEADGPFDPSILENADALYNSMEVAHDTRWDLPLLSREDTLAYMQRVLDDTLHKLNTEGPTEENAYFARLVTFHEDMHGEAFTYTRHTHGLPAPPISDYDPSLLGDQHTGPYEGDAEVPGGEFVLGAIGDLPFVFDNEKWAHPVEVATFMMARAPVTNAEFARFVDDGGYERRELW
;
A
#
# COMPACT_ATOMS: atom_id res chain seq x y z
N MET A 1 -8.42 22.69 -20.19
CA MET A 1 -9.27 23.16 -19.07
C MET A 1 -10.23 22.07 -18.59
N GLN A 2 -11.09 21.50 -19.45
CA GLN A 2 -12.02 20.43 -19.02
C GLN A 2 -11.31 19.13 -18.60
N ASN A 3 -10.33 18.68 -19.38
CA ASN A 3 -9.50 17.49 -19.08
C ASN A 3 -8.68 17.67 -17.78
N THR A 4 -8.07 18.84 -17.57
CA THR A 4 -7.31 19.16 -16.34
C THR A 4 -8.18 19.12 -15.08
N ARG A 5 -9.38 19.70 -15.14
CA ARG A 5 -10.32 19.72 -14.00
C ARG A 5 -10.84 18.32 -13.68
N GLU A 6 -11.09 17.52 -14.71
CA GLU A 6 -11.49 16.11 -14.57
C GLU A 6 -10.38 15.29 -13.92
N GLN A 7 -9.13 15.42 -14.37
CA GLN A 7 -7.99 14.73 -13.78
C GLN A 7 -7.74 15.13 -12.32
N THR A 8 -7.80 16.43 -11.98
CA THR A 8 -7.74 16.87 -10.57
C THR A 8 -8.84 16.22 -9.74
N GLY A 9 -10.06 16.17 -10.25
CA GLY A 9 -11.19 15.52 -9.57
C GLY A 9 -10.97 14.02 -9.34
N GLN A 10 -10.41 13.32 -10.33
CA GLN A 10 -10.07 11.90 -10.20
C GLN A 10 -9.00 11.66 -9.14
N LEU A 11 -7.89 12.41 -9.16
CA LEU A 11 -6.81 12.29 -8.17
C LEU A 11 -7.29 12.63 -6.76
N ALA A 12 -8.09 13.68 -6.61
CA ALA A 12 -8.70 14.03 -5.34
C ALA A 12 -9.62 12.92 -4.81
N SER A 13 -10.41 12.30 -5.70
CA SER A 13 -11.27 11.18 -5.33
C SER A 13 -10.46 9.96 -4.90
N MET A 14 -9.36 9.66 -5.57
CA MET A 14 -8.46 8.55 -5.20
C MET A 14 -7.87 8.75 -3.80
N LEU A 15 -7.34 9.94 -3.52
CA LEU A 15 -6.78 10.29 -2.21
C LEU A 15 -7.83 10.23 -1.09
N ALA A 16 -9.05 10.70 -1.37
CA ALA A 16 -10.14 10.65 -0.40
C ALA A 16 -10.63 9.21 -0.16
N ASP A 17 -10.69 8.38 -1.20
CA ASP A 17 -11.14 6.99 -1.12
C ASP A 17 -10.16 6.12 -0.33
N THR A 18 -8.86 6.19 -0.64
CA THR A 18 -7.83 5.47 0.12
C THR A 18 -7.80 5.91 1.59
N ARG A 19 -7.94 7.23 1.86
CA ARG A 19 -8.03 7.73 3.24
C ARG A 19 -9.25 7.20 3.98
N LYS A 20 -10.41 7.22 3.34
CA LYS A 20 -11.64 6.66 3.91
C LYS A 20 -11.41 5.18 4.27
N ARG A 21 -10.83 4.40 3.36
CA ARG A 21 -10.52 2.99 3.57
C ARG A 21 -9.61 2.77 4.79
N THR A 22 -8.50 3.50 4.89
CA THR A 22 -7.58 3.46 6.03
C THR A 22 -8.31 3.72 7.35
N LEU A 23 -9.16 4.75 7.40
CA LEU A 23 -9.89 5.09 8.62
C LEU A 23 -10.92 4.02 9.00
N GLU A 24 -11.63 3.44 8.04
CA GLU A 24 -12.57 2.34 8.31
C GLU A 24 -11.86 1.11 8.86
N LEU A 25 -10.67 0.78 8.33
CA LEU A 25 -9.84 -0.35 8.77
C LEU A 25 -9.40 -0.25 10.24
N VAL A 26 -9.48 0.91 10.89
CA VAL A 26 -9.03 1.12 12.28
C VAL A 26 -10.09 1.74 13.20
N SER A 27 -11.27 2.07 12.65
CA SER A 27 -12.31 2.87 13.33
C SER A 27 -12.87 2.25 14.61
N ASP A 28 -12.93 0.91 14.70
CA ASP A 28 -13.44 0.13 15.83
C ASP A 28 -12.36 -0.27 16.85
N LEU A 29 -11.09 0.06 16.62
CA LEU A 29 -10.01 -0.33 17.51
C LEU A 29 -9.96 0.56 18.76
N SER A 30 -9.62 -0.01 19.91
CA SER A 30 -9.22 0.76 21.10
C SER A 30 -7.79 1.31 20.95
N ASP A 31 -7.39 2.27 21.79
CA ASP A 31 -6.02 2.78 21.76
C ASP A 31 -4.98 1.69 22.11
N GLU A 32 -5.35 0.72 22.95
CA GLU A 32 -4.52 -0.46 23.24
C GLU A 32 -4.33 -1.33 21.98
N GLN A 33 -5.41 -1.56 21.22
CA GLN A 33 -5.35 -2.32 19.97
C GLN A 33 -4.60 -1.59 18.85
N MET A 34 -4.56 -0.25 18.88
CA MET A 34 -3.77 0.57 17.96
C MET A 34 -2.27 0.49 18.20
N MET A 35 -1.85 0.07 19.40
CA MET A 35 -0.46 -0.28 19.66
C MET A 35 -0.22 -1.77 19.41
N GLY A 36 -1.08 -2.63 19.96
CA GLY A 36 -0.97 -4.08 19.81
C GLY A 36 0.35 -4.66 20.36
N PRO A 37 0.51 -6.00 20.34
CA PRO A 37 1.77 -6.63 20.73
C PRO A 37 2.85 -6.45 19.65
N GLN A 38 4.09 -6.26 20.09
CA GLN A 38 5.24 -6.22 19.20
C GLN A 38 5.53 -7.58 18.57
N LEU A 39 5.33 -7.69 17.26
CA LEU A 39 5.68 -8.87 16.46
C LEU A 39 6.50 -8.44 15.25
N ARG A 40 7.45 -9.27 14.82
CA ARG A 40 8.37 -9.00 13.71
C ARG A 40 7.71 -8.80 12.33
N ILE A 41 6.41 -9.06 12.21
CA ILE A 41 5.70 -9.20 10.94
C ILE A 41 4.55 -8.19 10.77
N VAL A 42 4.35 -7.30 11.74
CA VAL A 42 3.31 -6.25 11.73
C VAL A 42 3.89 -4.96 12.30
N ASN A 43 3.20 -3.84 12.17
CA ASN A 43 3.51 -2.59 12.87
C ASN A 43 2.35 -2.18 13.78
N PRO A 44 2.57 -1.30 14.78
CA PRO A 44 1.46 -0.69 15.50
C PRO A 44 0.59 0.11 14.53
N PRO A 45 -0.74 -0.13 14.46
CA PRO A 45 -1.62 0.67 13.62
C PRO A 45 -1.50 2.19 13.83
N LEU A 46 -1.25 2.65 15.06
CA LEU A 46 -1.04 4.08 15.33
C LEU A 46 0.19 4.65 14.60
N TRP A 47 1.29 3.88 14.60
CA TRP A 47 2.51 4.27 13.89
C TRP A 47 2.29 4.29 12.38
N GLU A 48 1.58 3.28 11.84
CA GLU A 48 1.29 3.21 10.40
C GLU A 48 0.46 4.41 9.92
N ILE A 49 -0.54 4.85 10.67
CA ILE A 49 -1.33 6.05 10.31
C ILE A 49 -0.45 7.30 10.30
N GLY A 50 0.41 7.48 11.31
CA GLY A 50 1.37 8.59 11.31
C GLY A 50 2.35 8.52 10.14
N HIS A 51 2.80 7.31 9.79
CA HIS A 51 3.64 7.05 8.62
C HIS A 51 2.96 7.41 7.31
N LEU A 52 1.68 7.08 7.14
CA LEU A 52 0.92 7.42 5.94
C LEU A 52 0.77 8.93 5.76
N ALA A 53 0.45 9.64 6.84
CA ALA A 53 0.40 11.10 6.83
C ALA A 53 1.78 11.70 6.48
N TRP A 54 2.83 11.20 7.12
CA TRP A 54 4.21 11.62 6.85
C TRP A 54 4.64 11.36 5.41
N PHE A 55 4.36 10.18 4.87
CA PHE A 55 4.74 9.80 3.51
C PHE A 55 4.03 10.69 2.49
N GLN A 56 2.73 10.93 2.69
CA GLN A 56 1.97 11.84 1.84
C GLN A 56 2.54 13.26 1.89
N GLU A 57 2.82 13.78 3.09
CA GLU A 57 3.41 15.09 3.27
C GLU A 57 4.77 15.19 2.56
N TYR A 58 5.63 14.19 2.76
CA TYR A 58 6.97 14.14 2.21
C TYR A 58 6.97 14.25 0.68
N TRP A 59 6.14 13.46 -0.01
CA TRP A 59 6.14 13.45 -1.46
C TRP A 59 5.31 14.56 -2.10
N ASN A 60 4.19 14.97 -1.50
CA ASN A 60 3.31 15.97 -2.10
C ASN A 60 3.63 17.39 -1.69
N LEU A 61 4.13 17.62 -0.47
CA LEU A 61 4.18 18.96 0.15
C LEU A 61 5.60 19.46 0.44
N ARG A 62 6.57 18.56 0.64
CA ARG A 62 7.92 18.94 1.10
C ARG A 62 8.99 19.02 -0.01
N ARG A 63 8.62 18.92 -1.28
CA ARG A 63 9.58 18.86 -2.40
C ARG A 63 10.24 20.22 -2.69
N PRO A 64 11.57 20.28 -2.90
CA PRO A 64 12.21 21.50 -3.40
C PRO A 64 11.76 21.78 -4.84
N ARG A 65 11.63 23.06 -5.21
CA ARG A 65 11.10 23.54 -6.50
C ARG A 65 11.93 23.20 -7.76
N SER A 66 12.90 22.27 -7.70
CA SER A 66 13.66 21.85 -8.88
C SER A 66 12.84 20.92 -9.79
N THR A 67 13.35 20.64 -10.98
CA THR A 67 12.76 19.66 -11.91
C THR A 67 12.61 18.31 -11.22
N TRP A 68 11.39 17.77 -11.16
CA TRP A 68 11.03 16.59 -10.35
C TRP A 68 11.80 15.29 -10.67
N TYR A 69 12.50 15.24 -11.81
CA TYR A 69 13.38 14.15 -12.23
C TYR A 69 14.86 14.34 -11.83
N GLU A 70 15.24 15.55 -11.41
CA GLU A 70 16.56 15.96 -10.89
C GLU A 70 16.34 16.56 -9.49
N ALA A 71 15.98 15.71 -8.54
CA ALA A 71 15.79 16.13 -7.15
C ALA A 71 17.14 16.32 -6.43
N ASP A 72 17.95 17.28 -6.89
CA ASP A 72 19.16 17.71 -6.18
C ASP A 72 18.80 18.84 -5.20
N GLY A 73 18.35 18.47 -4.00
CA GLY A 73 18.09 19.41 -2.92
C GLY A 73 17.43 18.77 -1.68
N PRO A 74 17.61 19.35 -0.47
CA PRO A 74 16.92 18.88 0.72
C PRO A 74 15.41 19.15 0.61
N PHE A 75 14.60 18.24 1.15
CA PHE A 75 13.17 18.47 1.32
C PHE A 75 12.92 19.57 2.35
N ASP A 76 11.83 20.32 2.17
CA ASP A 76 11.35 21.26 3.17
C ASP A 76 11.04 20.51 4.49
N PRO A 77 11.20 21.17 5.65
CA PRO A 77 10.84 20.58 6.94
C PRO A 77 9.37 20.14 6.99
N SER A 78 9.07 19.13 7.81
CA SER A 78 7.69 18.73 8.07
C SER A 78 6.92 19.82 8.84
N ILE A 79 5.62 19.91 8.57
CA ILE A 79 4.64 20.69 9.34
C ILE A 79 4.49 20.17 10.78
N LEU A 80 4.88 18.91 11.02
CA LEU A 80 4.92 18.28 12.33
C LEU A 80 6.38 18.21 12.81
N GLU A 81 6.63 18.74 14.01
CA GLU A 81 7.95 18.69 14.61
C GLU A 81 8.39 17.23 14.84
N ASN A 82 9.64 16.93 14.51
CA ASN A 82 10.25 15.59 14.64
C ASN A 82 9.57 14.46 13.85
N ALA A 83 8.73 14.76 12.85
CA ALA A 83 8.00 13.75 12.09
C ALA A 83 8.93 12.71 11.42
N ASP A 84 10.09 13.12 10.90
CA ASP A 84 11.05 12.21 10.27
C ASP A 84 11.56 11.15 11.29
N ALA A 85 11.91 11.58 12.49
CA ALA A 85 12.37 10.68 13.57
C ALA A 85 11.28 9.77 14.13
N LEU A 86 10.00 10.12 13.91
CA LEU A 86 8.86 9.32 14.35
C LEU A 86 8.40 8.34 13.27
N TYR A 87 8.39 8.76 12.01
CA TYR A 87 7.59 8.11 10.97
C TYR A 87 8.35 7.80 9.68
N ASN A 88 9.61 8.20 9.52
CA ASN A 88 10.40 7.81 8.36
C ASN A 88 10.80 6.33 8.48
N SER A 89 10.14 5.46 7.71
CA SER A 89 10.36 4.01 7.76
C SER A 89 11.78 3.56 7.37
N MET A 90 12.55 4.42 6.68
CA MET A 90 13.95 4.18 6.34
C MET A 90 14.91 4.43 7.51
N GLU A 91 14.53 5.29 8.45
CA GLU A 91 15.35 5.68 9.60
C GLU A 91 14.87 5.01 10.90
N VAL A 92 13.56 4.82 11.02
CA VAL A 92 12.91 4.22 12.20
C VAL A 92 12.92 2.70 12.08
N ALA A 93 13.80 2.08 12.87
CA ALA A 93 13.89 0.63 12.99
C ALA A 93 12.57 0.03 13.47
N HIS A 94 12.18 -1.10 12.86
CA HIS A 94 10.91 -1.79 13.10
C HIS A 94 10.64 -2.04 14.59
N ASP A 95 11.63 -2.56 15.31
CA ASP A 95 11.53 -2.96 16.70
C ASP A 95 11.38 -1.80 17.68
N THR A 96 11.68 -0.57 17.27
CA THR A 96 11.55 0.63 18.11
C THR A 96 10.17 1.27 18.05
N ARG A 97 9.33 0.90 17.07
CA ARG A 97 8.07 1.60 16.74
C ARG A 97 7.04 1.63 17.88
N TRP A 98 7.13 0.70 18.83
CA TRP A 98 6.25 0.62 20.01
C TRP A 98 6.67 1.55 21.15
N ASP A 99 7.94 1.95 21.20
CA ASP A 99 8.53 2.73 22.29
C ASP A 99 8.72 4.21 21.92
N LEU A 100 8.43 4.58 20.68
CA LEU A 100 8.50 5.95 20.21
C LEU A 100 7.49 6.83 20.96
N PRO A 101 7.82 8.12 21.18
CA PRO A 101 6.87 9.09 21.73
C PRO A 101 5.88 9.51 20.64
N LEU A 102 5.04 8.58 20.20
CA LEU A 102 4.02 8.81 19.19
C LEU A 102 3.02 9.86 19.67
N LEU A 103 2.45 10.57 18.71
CA LEU A 103 1.31 11.44 18.95
C LEU A 103 0.13 10.63 19.49
N SER A 104 -0.78 11.30 20.20
CA SER A 104 -2.07 10.69 20.56
C SER A 104 -2.82 10.28 19.28
N ARG A 105 -3.76 9.35 19.38
CA ARG A 105 -4.61 8.98 18.24
C ARG A 105 -5.30 10.20 17.63
N GLU A 106 -5.82 11.10 18.46
CA GLU A 106 -6.48 12.33 18.03
C GLU A 106 -5.52 13.23 17.22
N ASP A 107 -4.32 13.46 17.74
CA ASP A 107 -3.31 14.31 17.10
C ASP A 107 -2.77 13.68 15.81
N THR A 108 -2.58 12.35 15.77
CA THR A 108 -2.17 11.61 14.56
C THR A 108 -3.23 11.75 13.47
N LEU A 109 -4.52 11.60 13.81
CA LEU A 109 -5.62 11.76 12.86
C LEU A 109 -5.75 13.23 12.39
N ALA A 110 -5.55 14.20 13.29
CA ALA A 110 -5.55 15.61 12.94
C ALA A 110 -4.41 15.97 11.97
N TYR A 111 -3.20 15.43 12.21
CA TYR A 111 -2.07 15.56 11.29
C TYR A 111 -2.38 14.94 9.92
N MET A 112 -2.89 13.71 9.90
CA MET A 112 -3.30 13.00 8.69
C MET A 112 -4.35 13.79 7.87
N GLN A 113 -5.36 14.35 8.53
CA GLN A 113 -6.39 15.17 7.87
C GLN A 113 -5.78 16.45 7.29
N ARG A 114 -4.94 17.15 8.06
CA ARG A 114 -4.30 18.38 7.58
C ARG A 114 -3.45 18.16 6.33
N VAL A 115 -2.67 17.09 6.31
CA VAL A 115 -1.85 16.73 5.13
C VAL A 115 -2.72 16.46 3.90
N LEU A 116 -3.88 15.80 4.07
CA LEU A 116 -4.84 15.59 2.99
C LEU A 116 -5.41 16.91 2.49
N ASP A 117 -5.89 17.78 3.38
CA ASP A 117 -6.44 19.07 3.00
C ASP A 117 -5.42 19.94 2.24
N ASP A 118 -4.17 19.98 2.71
CA ASP A 118 -3.09 20.73 2.07
C ASP A 118 -2.74 20.13 0.69
N THR A 119 -2.75 18.80 0.56
CA THR A 119 -2.55 18.10 -0.72
C THR A 119 -3.66 18.41 -1.72
N LEU A 120 -4.92 18.33 -1.28
CA LEU A 120 -6.09 18.62 -2.10
C LEU A 120 -6.12 20.11 -2.49
N HIS A 121 -5.72 20.99 -1.58
CA HIS A 121 -5.58 22.41 -1.87
C HIS A 121 -4.54 22.63 -2.97
N LYS A 122 -3.34 22.04 -2.84
CA LYS A 122 -2.27 22.11 -3.86
C LYS A 122 -2.75 21.61 -5.22
N LEU A 123 -3.40 20.44 -5.27
CA LEU A 123 -3.95 19.88 -6.53
C LEU A 123 -4.98 20.80 -7.19
N ASN A 124 -5.78 21.51 -6.39
CA ASN A 124 -6.80 22.44 -6.89
C ASN A 124 -6.22 23.79 -7.35
N THR A 125 -5.17 24.29 -6.70
CA THR A 125 -4.59 25.60 -7.01
C THR A 125 -3.51 25.53 -8.08
N GLU A 126 -2.65 24.51 -8.04
CA GLU A 126 -1.55 24.30 -8.99
C GLU A 126 -1.94 23.40 -10.16
N GLY A 127 -2.98 22.57 -9.97
CA GLY A 127 -3.42 21.59 -10.97
C GLY A 127 -2.61 20.29 -10.93
N PRO A 128 -3.00 19.31 -11.77
CA PRO A 128 -2.35 18.02 -11.89
C PRO A 128 -1.16 18.15 -12.84
N THR A 129 -0.12 18.90 -12.43
CA THR A 129 1.19 18.84 -13.09
C THR A 129 1.65 17.37 -13.15
N GLU A 130 2.54 17.03 -14.07
CA GLU A 130 3.06 15.66 -14.18
C GLU A 130 3.56 15.13 -12.82
N GLU A 131 4.30 15.98 -12.11
CA GLU A 131 4.78 15.72 -10.74
C GLU A 131 3.64 15.53 -9.74
N ASN A 132 2.71 16.50 -9.62
CA ASN A 132 1.61 16.44 -8.67
C ASN A 132 0.72 15.21 -8.92
N ALA A 133 0.50 14.88 -10.20
CA ALA A 133 -0.27 13.73 -10.59
C ALA A 133 0.46 12.41 -10.30
N TYR A 134 1.78 12.36 -10.51
CA TYR A 134 2.59 11.20 -10.18
C TYR A 134 2.62 10.94 -8.67
N PHE A 135 2.92 11.95 -7.85
CA PHE A 135 3.01 11.77 -6.40
C PHE A 135 1.64 11.60 -5.72
N ALA A 136 0.58 12.22 -6.22
CA ALA A 136 -0.78 11.89 -5.76
C ALA A 136 -1.10 10.40 -5.96
N ARG A 137 -0.67 9.79 -7.07
CA ARG A 137 -0.80 8.34 -7.28
C ARG A 137 0.15 7.54 -6.41
N LEU A 138 1.40 7.95 -6.27
CA LEU A 138 2.38 7.27 -5.42
C LEU A 138 1.85 7.13 -3.99
N VAL A 139 1.39 8.23 -3.39
CA VAL A 139 0.91 8.23 -2.01
C VAL A 139 -0.42 7.48 -1.88
N THR A 140 -1.28 7.52 -2.92
CA THR A 140 -2.53 6.73 -2.93
C THR A 140 -2.21 5.24 -2.90
N PHE A 141 -1.38 4.76 -3.84
CA PHE A 141 -1.07 3.34 -3.92
C PHE A 141 -0.24 2.87 -2.72
N HIS A 142 0.62 3.72 -2.17
CA HIS A 142 1.30 3.45 -0.91
C HIS A 142 0.32 3.29 0.25
N GLU A 143 -0.68 4.18 0.37
CA GLU A 143 -1.73 4.06 1.39
C GLU A 143 -2.58 2.81 1.20
N ASP A 144 -2.93 2.44 -0.04
CA ASP A 144 -3.63 1.18 -0.34
C ASP A 144 -2.81 -0.07 0.02
N MET A 145 -1.49 -0.06 -0.22
CA MET A 145 -0.58 -1.13 0.21
C MET A 145 -0.58 -1.28 1.74
N HIS A 146 -0.61 -0.17 2.48
CA HIS A 146 -0.78 -0.20 3.93
C HIS A 146 -2.20 -0.60 4.35
N GLY A 147 -3.21 -0.35 3.50
CA GLY A 147 -4.55 -0.93 3.63
C GLY A 147 -4.50 -2.45 3.78
N GLU A 148 -3.75 -3.13 2.92
CA GLU A 148 -3.47 -4.57 3.06
C GLU A 148 -2.73 -4.87 4.38
N ALA A 149 -1.77 -4.03 4.77
CA ALA A 149 -1.04 -4.19 6.03
C ALA A 149 -1.92 -4.15 7.28
N PHE A 150 -2.89 -3.26 7.35
CA PHE A 150 -3.88 -3.25 8.42
C PHE A 150 -4.71 -4.54 8.44
N THR A 151 -5.05 -5.11 7.27
CA THR A 151 -5.85 -6.35 7.22
C THR A 151 -5.09 -7.56 7.75
N TYR A 152 -3.84 -7.79 7.33
CA TYR A 152 -3.06 -8.91 7.87
C TYR A 152 -2.65 -8.65 9.34
N THR A 153 -2.47 -7.39 9.75
CA THR A 153 -2.21 -7.04 11.16
C THR A 153 -3.39 -7.42 12.04
N ARG A 154 -4.61 -7.06 11.62
CA ARG A 154 -5.84 -7.49 12.31
C ARG A 154 -5.95 -9.00 12.40
N HIS A 155 -5.73 -9.69 11.29
CA HIS A 155 -5.78 -11.15 11.25
C HIS A 155 -4.76 -11.78 12.20
N THR A 156 -3.51 -11.28 12.18
CA THR A 156 -2.41 -11.75 13.05
C THR A 156 -2.72 -11.55 14.53
N HIS A 157 -3.41 -10.46 14.88
CA HIS A 157 -3.82 -10.18 16.26
C HIS A 157 -5.17 -10.81 16.66
N GLY A 158 -5.84 -11.54 15.77
CA GLY A 158 -7.16 -12.13 16.03
C GLY A 158 -8.26 -11.10 16.25
N LEU A 159 -8.13 -9.90 15.65
CA LEU A 159 -9.11 -8.83 15.73
C LEU A 159 -10.31 -9.11 14.83
N PRO A 160 -11.52 -8.60 15.16
CA PRO A 160 -12.69 -8.77 14.31
C PRO A 160 -12.49 -8.11 12.93
N ALA A 161 -13.30 -8.56 11.96
CA ALA A 161 -13.36 -7.93 10.66
C ALA A 161 -13.74 -6.44 10.79
N PRO A 162 -13.04 -5.53 10.10
CA PRO A 162 -13.30 -4.09 10.19
C PRO A 162 -14.66 -3.72 9.58
N PRO A 163 -15.33 -2.66 10.08
CA PRO A 163 -16.63 -2.20 9.58
C PRO A 163 -16.49 -1.38 8.29
N ILE A 164 -16.11 -2.03 7.19
CA ILE A 164 -15.99 -1.40 5.88
C ILE A 164 -17.37 -1.02 5.33
N SER A 165 -17.59 0.25 4.98
CA SER A 165 -18.93 0.75 4.62
C SER A 165 -19.44 0.21 3.28
N ASP A 166 -18.53 -0.02 2.34
CA ASP A 166 -18.85 -0.38 0.95
C ASP A 166 -18.65 -1.89 0.70
N TYR A 167 -18.54 -2.68 1.77
CA TYR A 167 -18.46 -4.13 1.68
C TYR A 167 -19.85 -4.74 1.57
N ASP A 168 -20.16 -5.29 0.40
CA ASP A 168 -21.35 -6.10 0.17
C ASP A 168 -20.95 -7.58 0.06
N PRO A 169 -21.22 -8.41 1.08
CA PRO A 169 -20.93 -9.83 1.05
C PRO A 169 -21.60 -10.58 -0.12
N SER A 170 -22.69 -10.03 -0.69
CA SER A 170 -23.38 -10.64 -1.83
C SER A 170 -22.57 -10.55 -3.14
N LEU A 171 -21.60 -9.64 -3.22
CA LEU A 171 -20.64 -9.58 -4.34
C LEU A 171 -19.68 -10.79 -4.35
N LEU A 172 -19.53 -11.45 -3.20
CA LEU A 172 -18.83 -12.73 -3.07
C LEU A 172 -19.74 -13.93 -3.39
N GLY A 173 -20.83 -13.73 -4.15
CA GLY A 173 -21.77 -14.78 -4.58
C GLY A 173 -21.11 -15.91 -5.39
N ASP A 174 -21.87 -16.62 -6.23
CA ASP A 174 -21.41 -17.80 -7.00
C ASP A 174 -20.37 -17.46 -8.09
N GLN A 175 -19.27 -16.83 -7.69
CA GLN A 175 -18.05 -16.75 -8.46
C GLN A 175 -17.56 -18.18 -8.60
N HIS A 176 -17.24 -18.60 -9.81
CA HIS A 176 -16.62 -19.90 -10.11
C HIS A 176 -15.25 -19.99 -9.43
N THR A 177 -15.28 -20.17 -8.11
CA THR A 177 -14.15 -20.25 -7.19
C THR A 177 -13.88 -21.73 -6.92
N GLY A 178 -12.62 -22.08 -6.73
CA GLY A 178 -12.19 -23.47 -6.58
C GLY A 178 -11.08 -23.83 -7.56
N PRO A 179 -10.70 -25.11 -7.62
CA PRO A 179 -9.62 -25.56 -8.48
C PRO A 179 -10.00 -25.37 -9.95
N TYR A 180 -9.07 -24.84 -10.73
CA TYR A 180 -9.14 -24.91 -12.18
C TYR A 180 -8.07 -25.88 -12.65
N GLU A 181 -8.48 -27.11 -12.92
CA GLU A 181 -7.56 -28.23 -13.12
C GLU A 181 -6.64 -28.06 -14.33
N GLY A 182 -5.44 -28.62 -14.19
CA GLY A 182 -4.44 -28.70 -15.25
C GLY A 182 -3.55 -27.47 -15.34
N ASP A 183 -2.56 -27.61 -16.20
CA ASP A 183 -1.56 -26.57 -16.42
C ASP A 183 -1.78 -25.88 -17.77
N ALA A 184 -1.43 -24.60 -17.84
CA ALA A 184 -1.26 -23.88 -19.08
C ALA A 184 0.20 -23.95 -19.51
N GLU A 185 0.43 -24.26 -20.79
CA GLU A 185 1.74 -24.14 -21.40
C GLU A 185 2.03 -22.67 -21.67
N VAL A 186 3.21 -22.21 -21.25
CA VAL A 186 3.79 -20.93 -21.63
C VAL A 186 4.93 -21.25 -22.60
N PRO A 187 4.72 -21.03 -23.92
CA PRO A 187 5.75 -21.31 -24.91
C PRO A 187 7.00 -20.48 -24.66
N GLY A 188 8.17 -21.10 -24.82
CA GLY A 188 9.44 -20.42 -24.66
C GLY A 188 9.71 -19.40 -25.76
N GLY A 189 10.51 -18.39 -25.42
CA GLY A 189 10.93 -17.33 -26.33
C GLY A 189 11.34 -16.07 -25.58
N GLU A 190 11.54 -15.00 -26.35
CA GLU A 190 11.81 -13.66 -25.83
C GLU A 190 10.50 -12.99 -25.38
N PHE A 191 10.46 -12.56 -24.12
CA PHE A 191 9.36 -11.78 -23.54
C PHE A 191 9.88 -10.40 -23.12
N VAL A 192 8.96 -9.43 -23.02
CA VAL A 192 9.27 -8.10 -22.46
C VAL A 192 8.83 -8.08 -21.00
N LEU A 193 9.79 -7.96 -20.08
CA LEU A 193 9.55 -7.88 -18.63
C LEU A 193 9.66 -6.43 -18.16
N GLY A 194 8.71 -6.00 -17.33
CA GLY A 194 8.65 -4.65 -16.78
C GLY A 194 7.68 -3.75 -17.54
N ALA A 195 7.38 -2.59 -16.97
CA ALA A 195 6.40 -1.67 -17.52
C ALA A 195 6.93 -0.92 -18.76
N ILE A 196 6.02 -0.67 -19.69
CA ILE A 196 6.20 0.25 -20.81
C ILE A 196 5.81 1.67 -20.37
N GLY A 197 6.52 2.68 -20.87
CA GLY A 197 6.44 4.07 -20.39
C GLY A 197 5.17 4.86 -20.74
N ASP A 198 4.09 4.19 -21.13
CA ASP A 198 2.81 4.82 -21.52
C ASP A 198 1.77 4.82 -20.37
N LEU A 199 2.06 4.16 -19.25
CA LEU A 199 1.20 4.16 -18.07
C LEU A 199 1.34 5.47 -17.26
N PRO A 200 0.23 5.98 -16.68
CA PRO A 200 0.24 7.22 -15.90
C PRO A 200 0.96 7.11 -14.55
N PHE A 201 1.27 5.89 -14.11
CA PHE A 201 2.07 5.59 -12.92
C PHE A 201 2.70 4.21 -13.07
N VAL A 202 3.94 4.08 -12.60
CA VAL A 202 4.69 2.83 -12.50
C VAL A 202 5.60 2.95 -11.27
N PHE A 203 5.62 1.93 -10.41
CA PHE A 203 6.59 1.83 -9.32
C PHE A 203 8.02 1.70 -9.86
N ASP A 204 9.00 2.12 -9.07
CA ASP A 204 10.40 2.11 -9.50
C ASP A 204 10.91 0.70 -9.85
N ASN A 205 10.54 -0.30 -9.06
CA ASN A 205 10.92 -1.71 -9.22
C ASN A 205 10.27 -2.40 -10.44
N GLU A 206 9.25 -1.79 -11.04
CA GLU A 206 8.60 -2.29 -12.26
C GLU A 206 9.22 -1.68 -13.54
N LYS A 207 10.12 -0.70 -13.39
CA LYS A 207 10.77 0.01 -14.51
C LYS A 207 12.10 -0.64 -14.91
N TRP A 208 12.54 -0.60 -16.17
CA TRP A 208 11.74 -0.41 -17.38
C TRP A 208 11.74 -1.72 -18.17
N ALA A 209 10.77 -1.84 -19.08
CA ALA A 209 10.65 -2.92 -20.04
C ALA A 209 12.00 -3.32 -20.67
N HIS A 210 12.36 -4.59 -20.56
CA HIS A 210 13.57 -5.16 -21.19
C HIS A 210 13.30 -6.60 -21.65
N PRO A 211 14.00 -7.10 -22.69
CA PRO A 211 13.83 -8.46 -23.16
C PRO A 211 14.40 -9.48 -22.16
N VAL A 212 13.69 -10.58 -21.97
CA VAL A 212 14.10 -11.74 -21.19
C VAL A 212 13.81 -13.03 -21.97
N GLU A 213 14.79 -13.92 -22.02
CA GLU A 213 14.62 -15.26 -22.61
C GLU A 213 14.04 -16.21 -21.56
N VAL A 214 12.89 -16.81 -21.87
CA VAL A 214 12.19 -17.73 -20.98
C VAL A 214 12.03 -19.07 -21.70
N ALA A 215 12.45 -20.17 -21.08
CA ALA A 215 12.25 -21.51 -21.61
C ALA A 215 10.76 -21.91 -21.52
N THR A 216 10.30 -22.83 -22.38
CA THR A 216 8.94 -23.37 -22.27
C THR A 216 8.72 -23.99 -20.89
N PHE A 217 7.62 -23.64 -20.24
CA PHE A 217 7.22 -24.22 -18.96
C PHE A 217 5.69 -24.36 -18.85
N MET A 218 5.26 -25.08 -17.81
CA MET A 218 3.85 -25.27 -17.48
C MET A 218 3.54 -24.52 -16.18
N MET A 219 2.40 -23.86 -16.10
CA MET A 219 1.91 -23.19 -14.88
C MET A 219 0.50 -23.66 -14.57
N ALA A 220 0.24 -24.04 -13.31
CA ALA A 220 -1.10 -24.37 -12.85
C ALA A 220 -2.07 -23.22 -13.14
N ARG A 221 -3.27 -23.55 -13.64
CA ARG A 221 -4.26 -22.53 -14.06
C ARG A 221 -4.96 -21.82 -12.90
N ALA A 222 -4.85 -22.35 -11.69
CA ALA A 222 -5.32 -21.74 -10.46
C ALA A 222 -4.30 -21.98 -9.32
N PRO A 223 -4.30 -21.12 -8.28
CA PRO A 223 -3.52 -21.38 -7.07
C PRO A 223 -3.90 -22.69 -6.38
N VAL A 224 -2.97 -23.23 -5.60
CA VAL A 224 -3.20 -24.41 -4.75
C VAL A 224 -4.35 -24.13 -3.78
N THR A 225 -5.34 -25.01 -3.76
CA THR A 225 -6.50 -24.91 -2.87
C THR A 225 -6.19 -25.40 -1.46
N ASN A 226 -7.01 -25.00 -0.48
CA ASN A 226 -6.91 -25.52 0.89
C ASN A 226 -7.06 -27.06 0.94
N ALA A 227 -7.89 -27.65 0.08
CA ALA A 227 -8.07 -29.10 0.02
C ALA A 227 -6.83 -29.81 -0.54
N GLU A 228 -6.16 -29.24 -1.55
CA GLU A 228 -4.88 -29.74 -2.05
C GLU A 228 -3.78 -29.62 -1.00
N PHE A 229 -3.70 -28.49 -0.32
CA PHE A 229 -2.73 -28.28 0.74
C PHE A 229 -2.96 -29.23 1.92
N ALA A 230 -4.21 -29.50 2.29
CA ALA A 230 -4.54 -30.50 3.32
C ALA A 230 -4.01 -31.89 2.96
N ARG A 231 -4.10 -32.31 1.69
CA ARG A 231 -3.52 -33.60 1.24
C ARG A 231 -2.00 -33.63 1.41
N PHE A 232 -1.31 -32.51 1.16
CA PHE A 232 0.13 -32.41 1.43
C PHE A 232 0.44 -32.58 2.92
N VAL A 233 -0.38 -31.99 3.81
CA VAL A 233 -0.23 -32.16 5.27
C VAL A 233 -0.48 -33.62 5.67
N ASP A 234 -1.57 -34.23 5.20
CA ASP A 234 -1.96 -35.60 5.53
C ASP A 234 -0.94 -36.65 5.02
N ASP A 235 -0.20 -36.35 3.95
CA ASP A 235 0.90 -37.18 3.43
C ASP A 235 2.25 -36.94 4.16
N GLY A 236 2.21 -36.29 5.33
CA GLY A 236 3.40 -36.03 6.14
C GLY A 236 4.34 -34.99 5.52
N GLY A 237 3.83 -34.06 4.70
CA GLY A 237 4.64 -33.09 3.96
C GLY A 237 5.54 -32.21 4.84
N TYR A 238 5.11 -31.92 6.08
CA TYR A 238 5.93 -31.19 7.06
C TYR A 238 7.00 -32.06 7.76
N GLU A 239 6.92 -33.38 7.67
CA GLU A 239 7.81 -34.33 8.34
C GLU A 239 8.91 -34.87 7.40
N ARG A 240 8.75 -34.65 6.09
CA ARG A 240 9.58 -35.20 5.02
C ARG A 240 10.62 -34.20 4.53
N ARG A 241 11.86 -34.33 5.05
CA ARG A 241 12.96 -33.39 4.78
C ARG A 241 13.32 -33.28 3.30
N GLU A 242 13.10 -34.32 2.50
CA GLU A 242 13.39 -34.31 1.07
C GLU A 242 12.52 -33.35 0.25
N LEU A 243 11.46 -32.80 0.84
CA LEU A 243 10.59 -31.80 0.22
C LEU A 243 11.04 -30.34 0.50
N TRP A 244 12.12 -30.13 1.26
CA TRP A 244 12.57 -28.81 1.76
C TRP A 244 14.07 -28.56 1.59
#